data_AF-G4ZCA8-F1
#
_entry.id   AF-G4ZCA8-F1
#
_cell.length_a   1.000
_cell.length_b   1.000
_cell.length_c   1.000
_cell.angle_alpha   90.00
_cell.angle_beta   90.00
_cell.angle_gamma   90.00
#
_symmetry.space_group_name_H-M   'P 1'
#
loop_
_entity.id
_entity.type
_entity.pdbx_description
1 polymer ?
#
loop_
_entity_poly.entity_id
_entity_poly.type
_entity_poly.pdbx_seq_one_letter_code
_entity_poly.pdbx_strand_id
1 'polypeptide(L)'
;MDASDTGLCVLHPARRQFLRVQFDTIEQDMIQKCKAAAVVSDAHFTINVREQLSVVLAALVWGAEWSPTNDRGLSHVKCIIDNQSAVSWCNKLASSNPFSQELNRVLGAVEAQHGIRVSADHLAGARNTLADLGSRAWVGSSLDQFSNLVAMWQEREDLRSTLFALQLRSLADSSQRTYRSSWQQWCQYRRSRQLPIWLPRNDPDEQSLQLALFAVQCWRTSGIGFATIQSKLSHVGRYHCIKYGTRPKLNDGHHLALRGLRRTASASRPRAPSVNNSSLHSATSSLLPTHSTACFLGLRSGLLHSPPALGIPNVRWSTISALPRSSGCQGC
;
A
#
# COMPACT_ATOMS: atom_id res chain seq x y z
N MET A 1 15.55 -17.65 -11.23
CA MET A 1 15.15 -16.24 -11.05
C MET A 1 16.39 -15.47 -10.64
N ASP A 2 16.41 -14.16 -10.84
CA ASP A 2 17.59 -13.36 -10.53
C ASP A 2 17.22 -11.92 -10.16
N ALA A 3 18.14 -11.23 -9.48
CA ALA A 3 18.09 -9.80 -9.25
C ALA A 3 19.44 -9.13 -9.48
N SER A 4 19.41 -7.90 -9.97
CA SER A 4 20.56 -7.04 -10.19
C SER A 4 20.35 -5.67 -9.54
N ASP A 5 21.28 -4.73 -9.73
CA ASP A 5 21.12 -3.36 -9.24
C ASP A 5 20.09 -2.53 -10.01
N THR A 6 19.65 -3.00 -11.17
CA THR A 6 18.69 -2.28 -12.01
C THR A 6 17.29 -2.89 -11.97
N GLY A 7 17.15 -4.13 -11.51
CA GLY A 7 15.84 -4.77 -11.37
C GLY A 7 15.93 -6.26 -11.07
N LEU A 8 14.81 -6.97 -11.27
CA LEU A 8 14.71 -8.42 -11.07
C LEU A 8 13.94 -9.10 -12.21
N CYS A 9 14.13 -10.41 -12.33
CA CYS A 9 13.46 -11.23 -13.33
C CYS A 9 13.11 -12.62 -12.78
N VAL A 10 11.86 -13.04 -13.00
CA VAL A 10 11.42 -14.42 -12.75
C VAL A 10 10.88 -15.02 -14.03
N LEU A 11 11.28 -16.26 -14.27
CA LEU A 11 10.87 -17.05 -15.43
C LEU A 11 9.95 -18.17 -14.97
N HIS A 12 8.89 -18.42 -15.72
CA HIS A 12 8.07 -19.63 -15.65
C HIS A 12 8.14 -20.36 -17.00
N PRO A 13 9.21 -21.14 -17.25
CA PRO A 13 9.50 -21.70 -18.57
C PRO A 13 8.41 -22.63 -19.10
N ALA A 14 7.82 -23.47 -18.23
CA ALA A 14 6.75 -24.39 -18.60
C ALA A 14 5.52 -23.70 -19.20
N ARG A 15 5.26 -22.43 -18.82
CA ARG A 15 4.14 -21.64 -19.35
C ARG A 15 4.58 -20.59 -20.35
N ARG A 16 5.87 -20.51 -20.69
CA ARG A 16 6.46 -19.41 -21.46
C ARG A 16 6.02 -18.06 -20.92
N GLN A 17 6.16 -17.87 -19.62
CA GLN A 17 5.79 -16.63 -18.95
C GLN A 17 7.00 -16.08 -18.19
N PHE A 18 7.06 -14.76 -18.05
CA PHE A 18 8.07 -14.11 -17.24
C PHE A 18 7.49 -12.89 -16.52
N LEU A 19 8.09 -12.48 -15.40
CA LEU A 19 7.84 -11.19 -14.78
C LEU A 19 9.17 -10.46 -14.62
N ARG A 20 9.15 -9.15 -14.77
CA ARG A 20 10.31 -8.28 -14.59
C ARG A 20 9.90 -7.02 -13.86
N VAL A 21 10.74 -6.55 -12.96
CA VAL A 21 10.53 -5.27 -12.25
C VAL A 21 11.80 -4.46 -12.34
N GLN A 22 11.71 -3.27 -12.93
CA GLN A 22 12.81 -2.30 -12.93
C GLN A 22 12.78 -1.50 -11.64
N PHE A 23 13.92 -1.40 -10.97
CA PHE A 23 14.03 -0.60 -9.76
C PHE A 23 14.00 0.89 -10.06
N ASP A 24 13.20 1.62 -9.29
CA ASP A 24 13.10 3.08 -9.39
C ASP A 24 14.25 3.79 -8.68
N THR A 25 14.24 5.12 -8.69
CA THR A 25 15.31 5.93 -8.10
C THR A 25 15.42 5.76 -6.58
N ILE A 26 14.32 5.41 -5.90
CA ILE A 26 14.31 5.19 -4.45
C ILE A 26 14.99 3.84 -4.15
N GLU A 27 14.60 2.80 -4.86
CA GLU A 27 15.18 1.46 -4.72
C GLU A 27 16.67 1.47 -5.10
N GLN A 28 17.06 2.19 -6.16
CA GLN A 28 18.45 2.37 -6.55
C GLN A 28 19.27 3.15 -5.52
N ASP A 29 18.72 4.20 -4.91
CA ASP A 29 19.37 4.93 -3.81
C ASP A 29 19.57 4.03 -2.58
N MET A 30 18.58 3.20 -2.25
CA MET A 30 18.73 2.19 -1.19
C MET A 30 19.87 1.22 -1.51
N ILE A 31 19.95 0.70 -2.73
CA ILE A 31 21.03 -0.20 -3.18
C ILE A 31 22.40 0.49 -3.06
N GLN A 32 22.50 1.75 -3.50
CA GLN A 32 23.74 2.50 -3.45
C GLN A 32 24.21 2.77 -2.01
N LYS A 33 23.27 3.09 -1.10
CA LYS A 33 23.56 3.22 0.33
C LYS A 33 24.03 1.92 0.95
N CYS A 34 23.44 0.78 0.56
CA CYS A 34 23.89 -0.53 1.02
C CYS A 34 25.34 -0.81 0.62
N LYS A 35 25.76 -0.38 -0.58
CA LYS A 35 27.14 -0.54 -1.07
C LYS A 35 28.12 0.43 -0.42
N ALA A 36 27.67 1.66 -0.12
CA ALA A 36 28.51 2.70 0.46
C ALA A 36 28.68 2.56 1.99
N ALA A 37 27.78 1.85 2.67
CA ALA A 37 27.85 1.66 4.11
C ALA A 37 29.04 0.77 4.49
N ALA A 38 30.01 1.35 5.22
CA ALA A 38 31.13 0.61 5.80
C ALA A 38 30.70 -0.43 6.87
N VAL A 39 29.48 -0.28 7.39
CA VAL A 39 28.83 -1.22 8.32
C VAL A 39 27.57 -1.75 7.66
N VAL A 40 27.50 -3.07 7.47
CA VAL A 40 26.31 -3.75 6.98
C VAL A 40 25.24 -3.66 8.06
N SER A 41 24.32 -2.70 7.94
CA SER A 41 23.08 -2.72 8.73
C SER A 41 22.18 -3.84 8.20
N ASP A 42 21.58 -4.60 9.11
CA ASP A 42 20.57 -5.61 8.77
C ASP A 42 19.33 -4.99 8.12
N ALA A 43 19.15 -3.67 8.15
CA ALA A 43 18.03 -2.94 7.55
C ALA A 43 18.22 -2.55 6.07
N HIS A 44 19.06 -3.27 5.34
CA HIS A 44 19.46 -2.92 3.97
C HIS A 44 18.67 -3.65 2.87
N PHE A 45 18.46 -2.98 1.74
CA PHE A 45 17.87 -3.56 0.52
C PHE A 45 18.93 -4.35 -0.26
N THR A 46 19.41 -5.43 0.37
CA THR A 46 20.53 -6.23 -0.11
C THR A 46 20.17 -7.09 -1.32
N ILE A 47 21.18 -7.69 -1.97
CA ILE A 47 20.95 -8.69 -3.03
C ILE A 47 20.07 -9.86 -2.55
N ASN A 48 20.29 -10.36 -1.34
CA ASN A 48 19.50 -11.46 -0.76
C ASN A 48 18.01 -11.08 -0.64
N VAL A 49 17.72 -9.84 -0.22
CA VAL A 49 16.35 -9.32 -0.13
C VAL A 49 15.71 -9.23 -1.51
N ARG A 50 16.46 -8.75 -2.51
CA ARG A 50 15.95 -8.59 -3.88
C ARG A 50 15.66 -9.92 -4.57
N GLU A 51 16.48 -10.93 -4.34
CA GLU A 51 16.21 -12.27 -4.85
C GLU A 51 15.07 -12.98 -4.10
N GLN A 52 14.94 -12.75 -2.78
CA GLN A 52 13.75 -13.19 -2.06
C GLN A 52 12.48 -12.47 -2.54
N LEU A 53 12.58 -11.18 -2.87
CA LEU A 53 11.47 -10.41 -3.45
C LEU A 53 11.00 -11.06 -4.76
N SER A 54 11.92 -11.56 -5.61
CA SER A 54 11.58 -12.34 -6.80
C SER A 54 10.69 -13.55 -6.48
N VAL A 55 10.97 -14.30 -5.41
CA VAL A 55 10.13 -15.43 -4.97
C VAL A 55 8.73 -14.96 -4.58
N VAL A 56 8.64 -13.90 -3.77
CA VAL A 56 7.35 -13.37 -3.30
C VAL A 56 6.51 -12.84 -4.46
N LEU A 57 7.11 -12.12 -5.41
CA LEU A 57 6.41 -11.61 -6.59
C LEU A 57 5.90 -12.75 -7.46
N ALA A 58 6.70 -13.81 -7.65
CA ALA A 58 6.26 -15.00 -8.36
C ALA A 58 5.01 -15.63 -7.70
N ALA A 59 5.05 -15.79 -6.37
CA ALA A 59 3.92 -16.33 -5.61
C ALA A 59 2.68 -15.44 -5.68
N LEU A 60 2.84 -14.11 -5.68
CA LEU A 60 1.73 -13.17 -5.84
C LEU A 60 1.10 -13.20 -7.25
N VAL A 61 1.92 -13.41 -8.29
CA VAL A 61 1.46 -13.40 -9.69
C VAL A 61 0.83 -14.71 -10.10
N TRP A 62 1.40 -15.83 -9.65
CA TRP A 62 1.01 -17.17 -10.10
C TRP A 62 0.39 -18.04 -9.00
N GLY A 63 0.32 -17.59 -7.75
CA GLY A 63 -0.14 -18.40 -6.62
C GLY A 63 -1.52 -19.04 -6.84
N ALA A 64 -2.47 -18.28 -7.41
CA ALA A 64 -3.79 -18.79 -7.76
C ALA A 64 -3.77 -19.88 -8.85
N GLU A 65 -2.81 -19.82 -9.78
CA GLU A 65 -2.64 -20.83 -10.83
C GLU A 65 -1.93 -22.09 -10.32
N TRP A 66 -1.16 -21.95 -9.24
CA TRP A 66 -0.49 -23.06 -8.57
C TRP A 66 -1.38 -23.75 -7.55
N SER A 67 -2.50 -23.15 -7.18
CA SER A 67 -3.47 -23.73 -6.26
C SER A 67 -3.88 -25.14 -6.71
N PRO A 68 -3.95 -26.10 -5.78
CA PRO A 68 -4.33 -27.47 -6.10
C PRO A 68 -5.75 -27.50 -6.64
N THR A 69 -6.00 -28.37 -7.62
CA THR A 69 -7.34 -28.56 -8.22
C THR A 69 -8.33 -29.25 -7.28
N ASN A 70 -7.83 -29.83 -6.18
CA ASN A 70 -8.62 -30.62 -5.24
C ASN A 70 -8.60 -29.93 -3.87
N ASP A 71 -9.76 -29.77 -3.23
CA ASP A 71 -9.99 -29.03 -1.96
C ASP A 71 -9.19 -29.51 -0.74
N ARG A 72 -8.39 -30.58 -0.85
CA ARG A 72 -7.56 -31.14 0.24
C ARG A 72 -6.08 -31.23 -0.10
N GLY A 73 -5.65 -30.74 -1.26
CA GLY A 73 -4.25 -30.78 -1.69
C GLY A 73 -3.43 -29.63 -1.14
N LEU A 74 -2.11 -29.80 -1.13
CA LEU A 74 -1.12 -28.73 -0.97
C LEU A 74 -0.18 -28.83 -2.19
N SER A 75 -0.14 -27.79 -3.02
CA SER A 75 0.78 -27.75 -4.15
C SER A 75 2.16 -27.27 -3.70
N HIS A 76 3.20 -28.07 -3.92
CA HIS A 76 4.57 -27.65 -3.62
C HIS A 76 5.21 -26.99 -4.85
N VAL A 77 5.63 -25.73 -4.69
CA VAL A 77 6.30 -24.92 -5.71
C VAL A 77 7.76 -24.73 -5.32
N LYS A 78 8.66 -25.11 -6.21
CA LYS A 78 10.10 -24.93 -6.03
C LYS A 78 10.60 -23.78 -6.88
N CYS A 79 11.14 -22.75 -6.22
CA CYS A 79 11.77 -21.59 -6.82
C CYS A 79 13.27 -21.84 -7.00
N ILE A 80 13.79 -21.59 -8.20
CA ILE A 80 15.22 -21.81 -8.51
C ILE A 80 15.95 -20.47 -8.48
N ILE A 81 16.96 -20.35 -7.62
CA ILE A 81 17.69 -19.12 -7.28
C ILE A 81 19.19 -19.39 -7.29
N ASP A 82 20.03 -18.44 -7.68
CA ASP A 82 21.49 -18.60 -7.69
C ASP A 82 22.22 -18.02 -6.46
N ASN A 83 21.50 -17.36 -5.56
CA ASN A 83 22.02 -16.96 -4.27
C ASN A 83 21.66 -17.92 -3.14
N GLN A 84 22.68 -18.60 -2.63
CA GLN A 84 22.55 -19.55 -1.52
C GLN A 84 21.95 -18.93 -0.24
N SER A 85 22.21 -17.64 0.02
CA SER A 85 21.65 -16.95 1.19
C SER A 85 20.15 -16.73 1.02
N ALA A 86 19.73 -16.28 -0.16
CA ALA A 86 18.31 -16.12 -0.48
C ALA A 86 17.56 -17.47 -0.42
N VAL A 87 18.17 -18.56 -0.90
CA VAL A 87 17.64 -19.92 -0.75
C VAL A 87 17.44 -20.27 0.72
N SER A 88 18.46 -20.04 1.57
CA SER A 88 18.34 -20.32 3.01
C SER A 88 17.24 -19.48 3.66
N TRP A 89 17.08 -18.21 3.28
CA TRP A 89 16.09 -17.31 3.89
C TRP A 89 14.66 -17.71 3.50
N CYS A 90 14.43 -18.08 2.24
CA CYS A 90 13.14 -18.57 1.77
C CYS A 90 12.74 -19.87 2.49
N ASN A 91 13.68 -20.81 2.63
CA ASN A 91 13.37 -22.11 3.23
C ASN A 91 13.16 -22.05 4.75
N LYS A 92 13.94 -21.20 5.45
CA LYS A 92 13.83 -21.04 6.91
C LYS A 92 12.69 -20.10 7.33
N LEU A 93 12.20 -19.25 6.43
CA LEU A 93 11.25 -18.18 6.70
C LEU A 93 11.69 -17.26 7.87
N ALA A 94 13.00 -17.10 8.05
CA ALA A 94 13.58 -16.36 9.16
C ALA A 94 14.78 -15.53 8.67
N SER A 95 14.81 -14.25 9.07
CA SER A 95 15.89 -13.32 8.81
C SER A 95 15.86 -12.17 9.83
N SER A 96 17.03 -11.64 10.21
CA SER A 96 17.12 -10.39 10.99
C SER A 96 16.81 -9.16 10.15
N ASN A 97 16.82 -9.28 8.82
CA ASN A 97 16.54 -8.18 7.91
C ASN A 97 15.04 -7.83 7.89
N PRO A 98 14.64 -6.59 8.23
CA PRO A 98 13.24 -6.16 8.26
C PRO A 98 12.50 -6.34 6.93
N PHE A 99 13.15 -6.09 5.78
CA PHE A 99 12.52 -6.33 4.48
C PHE A 99 12.23 -7.82 4.29
N SER A 100 13.20 -8.69 4.60
CA SER A 100 13.02 -10.13 4.52
C SER A 100 11.90 -10.63 5.44
N GLN A 101 11.76 -10.06 6.64
CA GLN A 101 10.65 -10.38 7.54
C GLN A 101 9.30 -10.04 6.94
N GLU A 102 9.15 -8.85 6.33
CA GLU A 102 7.90 -8.50 5.63
C GLU A 102 7.65 -9.44 4.44
N LEU A 103 8.68 -9.76 3.66
CA LEU A 103 8.58 -10.70 2.55
C LEU A 103 8.13 -12.10 3.02
N ASN A 104 8.64 -12.58 4.16
CA ASN A 104 8.20 -13.84 4.76
C ASN A 104 6.73 -13.80 5.19
N ARG A 105 6.26 -12.68 5.76
CA ARG A 105 4.84 -12.51 6.12
C ARG A 105 3.94 -12.55 4.88
N VAL A 106 4.34 -11.87 3.81
CA VAL A 106 3.60 -11.90 2.54
C VAL A 106 3.61 -13.32 1.95
N LEU A 107 4.77 -13.97 1.92
CA LEU A 107 4.89 -15.33 1.40
C LEU A 107 4.00 -16.31 2.16
N GLY A 108 4.05 -16.30 3.50
CA GLY A 108 3.18 -17.16 4.32
C GLY A 108 1.69 -16.87 4.14
N ALA A 109 1.30 -15.61 3.94
CA ALA A 109 -0.08 -15.25 3.64
C ALA A 109 -0.54 -15.78 2.26
N VAL A 110 0.32 -15.69 1.24
CA VAL A 110 0.05 -16.21 -0.11
C VAL A 110 -0.01 -17.74 -0.09
N GLU A 111 0.90 -18.40 0.62
CA GLU A 111 0.89 -19.85 0.85
C GLU A 111 -0.44 -20.32 1.45
N ALA A 112 -0.87 -19.66 2.54
CA ALA A 112 -2.14 -19.97 3.21
C ALA A 112 -3.35 -19.66 2.32
N GLN A 113 -3.33 -18.55 1.59
CA GLN A 113 -4.43 -18.14 0.71
C GLN A 113 -4.65 -19.12 -0.44
N HIS A 114 -3.57 -19.65 -1.00
CA HIS A 114 -3.63 -20.45 -2.23
C HIS A 114 -3.46 -21.96 -2.01
N GLY A 115 -3.25 -22.40 -0.77
CA GLY A 115 -2.97 -23.81 -0.50
C GLY A 115 -1.70 -24.28 -1.21
N ILE A 116 -0.67 -23.43 -1.20
CA ILE A 116 0.64 -23.74 -1.80
C ILE A 116 1.73 -23.75 -0.72
N ARG A 117 2.80 -24.49 -0.96
CA ARG A 117 4.05 -24.41 -0.20
C ARG A 117 5.16 -24.01 -1.15
N VAL A 118 5.87 -22.94 -0.84
CA VAL A 118 7.00 -22.44 -1.62
C VAL A 118 8.29 -22.85 -0.91
N SER A 119 9.21 -23.44 -1.67
CA SER A 119 10.60 -23.65 -1.27
C SER A 119 11.54 -23.07 -2.32
N ALA A 120 12.80 -22.91 -1.96
CA ALA A 120 13.87 -22.48 -2.86
C ALA A 120 14.94 -23.56 -3.00
N ASP A 121 15.54 -23.64 -4.18
CA ASP A 121 16.66 -24.53 -4.49
C ASP A 121 17.72 -23.76 -5.29
N HIS A 122 18.97 -24.20 -5.18
CA HIS A 122 20.10 -23.48 -5.73
C HIS A 122 20.40 -23.88 -7.19
N LEU A 123 20.64 -22.89 -8.04
CA LEU A 123 21.20 -23.05 -9.39
C LEU A 123 22.48 -22.25 -9.50
N ALA A 124 23.57 -22.87 -9.97
CA ALA A 124 24.80 -22.12 -10.18
C ALA A 124 24.58 -20.91 -11.12
N GLY A 125 25.07 -19.72 -10.74
CA GLY A 125 24.86 -18.47 -11.49
C GLY A 125 25.26 -18.55 -12.97
N ALA A 126 26.32 -19.31 -13.31
CA ALA A 126 26.74 -19.58 -14.69
C ALA A 126 25.65 -20.23 -15.57
N ARG A 127 24.62 -20.83 -14.95
CA ARG A 127 23.47 -21.44 -15.62
C ARG A 127 22.20 -20.58 -15.57
N ASN A 128 22.19 -19.48 -14.81
CA ASN A 128 21.03 -18.59 -14.62
C ASN A 128 20.98 -17.45 -15.66
N THR A 129 21.46 -17.71 -16.88
CA THR A 129 21.79 -16.69 -17.88
C THR A 129 20.59 -15.87 -18.36
N LEU A 130 19.42 -16.50 -18.59
CA LEU A 130 18.25 -15.79 -19.08
C LEU A 130 17.61 -14.90 -17.99
N ALA A 131 17.62 -15.36 -16.73
CA ALA A 131 17.09 -14.55 -15.63
C ALA A 131 18.04 -13.39 -15.31
N ASP A 132 19.36 -13.63 -15.32
CA ASP A 132 20.37 -12.58 -15.15
C ASP A 132 20.34 -11.53 -16.27
N LEU A 133 20.20 -11.97 -17.53
CA LEU A 133 19.98 -11.03 -18.62
C LEU A 133 18.70 -10.21 -18.39
N GLY A 134 17.59 -10.87 -18.02
CA GLY A 134 16.32 -10.20 -17.77
C GLY A 134 16.34 -9.22 -16.58
N SER A 135 17.14 -9.47 -15.55
CA SER A 135 17.24 -8.58 -14.39
C SER A 135 18.02 -7.30 -14.71
N ARG A 136 18.82 -7.28 -15.80
CA ARG A 136 19.71 -6.17 -16.19
C ARG A 136 19.27 -5.42 -17.46
N ALA A 137 18.62 -6.11 -18.39
CA ALA A 137 18.43 -5.68 -19.77
C ALA A 137 17.25 -4.69 -19.95
N TRP A 138 17.42 -3.43 -19.54
CA TRP A 138 16.36 -2.42 -19.63
C TRP A 138 16.43 -1.52 -20.87
N VAL A 139 17.59 -1.44 -21.52
CA VAL A 139 17.84 -0.60 -22.70
C VAL A 139 18.90 -1.21 -23.62
N GLY A 140 18.88 -0.79 -24.89
CA GLY A 140 19.91 -1.12 -25.88
C GLY A 140 19.96 -2.60 -26.26
N SER A 141 21.12 -3.03 -26.75
CA SER A 141 21.33 -4.39 -27.31
C SER A 141 21.01 -5.52 -26.33
N SER A 142 21.20 -5.29 -25.02
CA SER A 142 20.84 -6.27 -24.00
C SER A 142 19.33 -6.52 -23.93
N LEU A 143 18.51 -5.46 -24.07
CA LEU A 143 17.05 -5.57 -24.11
C LEU A 143 16.61 -6.27 -25.39
N ASP A 144 17.25 -5.98 -26.53
CA ASP A 144 16.96 -6.66 -27.80
C ASP A 144 17.27 -8.17 -27.68
N GLN A 145 18.42 -8.51 -27.10
CA GLN A 145 18.81 -9.90 -26.87
C GLN A 145 17.81 -10.61 -25.95
N PHE A 146 17.42 -10.00 -24.83
CA PHE A 146 16.42 -10.57 -23.93
C PHE A 146 15.09 -10.77 -24.66
N SER A 147 14.60 -9.74 -25.33
CA SER A 147 13.32 -9.74 -26.05
C SER A 147 13.28 -10.81 -27.14
N ASN A 148 14.39 -11.04 -27.84
CA ASN A 148 14.50 -12.13 -28.82
C ASN A 148 14.41 -13.51 -28.15
N LEU A 149 15.05 -13.71 -27.00
CA LEU A 149 15.01 -14.98 -26.26
C LEU A 149 13.63 -15.29 -25.67
N VAL A 150 12.85 -14.25 -25.34
CA VAL A 150 11.50 -14.39 -24.78
C VAL A 150 10.40 -13.96 -25.76
N ALA A 151 10.68 -13.88 -27.07
CA ALA A 151 9.76 -13.31 -28.07
C ALA A 151 8.37 -13.96 -28.11
N MET A 152 8.31 -15.27 -27.79
CA MET A 152 7.06 -16.06 -27.75
C MET A 152 6.52 -16.26 -26.33
N TRP A 153 7.07 -15.53 -25.35
CA TRP A 153 6.67 -15.63 -23.96
C TRP A 153 5.77 -14.45 -23.59
N GLN A 154 4.87 -14.68 -22.66
CA GLN A 154 3.98 -13.66 -22.13
C GLN A 154 4.60 -13.01 -20.89
N GLU A 155 4.81 -11.70 -20.95
CA GLU A 155 5.11 -10.92 -19.76
C GLU A 155 3.88 -10.86 -18.85
N ARG A 156 4.10 -11.18 -17.58
CA ARG A 156 3.13 -11.12 -16.50
C ARG A 156 3.40 -9.84 -15.71
N GLU A 157 2.85 -8.73 -16.19
CA GLU A 157 2.69 -7.49 -15.40
C GLU A 157 1.24 -6.99 -15.58
N ASP A 158 0.54 -6.61 -14.50
CA ASP A 158 0.82 -5.39 -13.75
C ASP A 158 1.07 -5.65 -12.25
N LEU A 159 2.33 -5.91 -11.87
CA LEU A 159 2.75 -5.94 -10.46
C LEU A 159 2.56 -4.61 -9.75
N ARG A 160 2.43 -3.48 -10.48
CA ARG A 160 1.97 -2.23 -9.88
C ARG A 160 0.51 -2.31 -9.47
N SER A 161 -0.34 -3.06 -10.18
CA SER A 161 -1.72 -3.32 -9.76
C SER A 161 -1.80 -4.27 -8.56
N THR A 162 -0.94 -5.29 -8.50
CA THR A 162 -0.84 -6.17 -7.31
C THR A 162 -0.25 -5.45 -6.11
N LEU A 163 0.84 -4.69 -6.27
CA LEU A 163 1.41 -3.80 -5.25
C LEU A 163 0.39 -2.74 -4.82
N PHE A 164 -0.33 -2.13 -5.76
CA PHE A 164 -1.42 -1.20 -5.49
C PHE A 164 -2.53 -1.86 -4.67
N ALA A 165 -2.90 -3.11 -4.99
CA ALA A 165 -3.88 -3.87 -4.23
C ALA A 165 -3.38 -4.20 -2.81
N LEU A 166 -2.11 -4.58 -2.65
CA LEU A 166 -1.48 -4.83 -1.34
C LEU A 166 -1.36 -3.55 -0.51
N GLN A 167 -0.90 -2.44 -1.09
CA GLN A 167 -0.81 -1.13 -0.46
C GLN A 167 -2.18 -0.55 -0.09
N LEU A 168 -3.25 -0.94 -0.79
CA LEU A 168 -4.64 -0.63 -0.41
C LEU A 168 -5.17 -1.54 0.69
N ARG A 169 -4.69 -2.78 0.79
CA ARG A 169 -5.04 -3.75 1.85
C ARG A 169 -4.26 -3.54 3.15
N SER A 170 -3.24 -2.68 3.15
CA SER A 170 -2.54 -2.25 4.39
C SER A 170 -3.43 -1.39 5.32
N LEU A 171 -4.62 -1.02 4.87
CA LEU A 171 -5.62 -0.29 5.65
C LEU A 171 -6.57 -1.29 6.32
N ALA A 172 -7.01 -1.01 7.54
CA ALA A 172 -8.13 -1.73 8.15
C ALA A 172 -9.37 -1.68 7.21
N ASP A 173 -10.17 -2.75 7.17
CA ASP A 173 -11.30 -2.88 6.23
C ASP A 173 -12.28 -1.70 6.26
N SER A 174 -12.53 -1.15 7.44
CA SER A 174 -13.36 0.05 7.64
C SER A 174 -12.76 1.30 6.96
N SER A 175 -11.44 1.45 7.03
CA SER A 175 -10.71 2.53 6.36
C SER A 175 -10.67 2.30 4.85
N GLN A 176 -10.49 1.07 4.39
CA GLN A 176 -10.43 0.74 2.96
C GLN A 176 -11.74 1.12 2.23
N ARG A 177 -12.91 0.82 2.81
CA ARG A 177 -14.21 1.22 2.25
C ARG A 177 -14.32 2.72 2.06
N THR A 178 -13.85 3.49 3.05
CA THR A 178 -13.88 4.96 3.01
C THR A 178 -12.94 5.52 1.94
N TYR A 179 -11.73 4.96 1.80
CA TYR A 179 -10.79 5.31 0.74
C TYR A 179 -11.37 5.02 -0.65
N ARG A 180 -11.95 3.82 -0.84
CA ARG A 180 -12.55 3.39 -2.10
C ARG A 180 -13.75 4.26 -2.50
N SER A 181 -14.61 4.62 -1.55
CA SER A 181 -15.74 5.52 -1.79
C SER A 181 -15.27 6.91 -2.24
N SER A 182 -14.27 7.49 -1.56
CA SER A 182 -13.68 8.77 -1.98
C SER A 182 -13.06 8.71 -3.38
N TRP A 183 -12.38 7.60 -3.70
CA TRP A 183 -11.78 7.39 -5.02
C TRP A 183 -12.82 7.23 -6.13
N GLN A 184 -13.92 6.52 -5.88
CA GLN A 184 -15.02 6.41 -6.84
C GLN A 184 -15.63 7.78 -7.18
N GLN A 185 -15.81 8.64 -6.17
CA GLN A 185 -16.30 10.01 -6.39
C GLN A 185 -15.31 10.84 -7.22
N TRP A 186 -14.00 10.69 -6.99
CA TRP A 186 -12.97 11.31 -7.83
C TRP A 186 -13.04 10.81 -9.28
N CYS A 187 -13.12 9.50 -9.50
CA CYS A 187 -13.26 8.94 -10.84
C CYS A 187 -14.50 9.46 -11.56
N GLN A 188 -15.65 9.55 -10.86
CA GLN A 188 -16.87 10.10 -11.41
C GLN A 188 -16.71 11.59 -11.77
N TYR A 189 -16.10 12.39 -10.90
CA TYR A 189 -15.79 13.80 -11.14
C TYR A 189 -14.91 14.01 -12.39
N ARG A 190 -13.88 13.16 -12.59
CA ARG A 190 -12.99 13.23 -13.76
C ARG A 190 -13.71 12.79 -15.03
N ARG A 191 -14.44 11.67 -14.99
CA ARG A 191 -15.20 11.16 -16.14
C ARG A 191 -16.28 12.14 -16.61
N SER A 192 -16.98 12.81 -15.68
CA SER A 192 -18.01 13.80 -16.06
C SER A 192 -17.43 15.02 -16.77
N ARG A 193 -16.11 15.21 -16.72
CA ARG A 193 -15.36 16.28 -17.41
C ARG A 193 -14.50 15.75 -18.57
N GLN A 194 -14.65 14.47 -18.92
CA GLN A 194 -13.86 13.80 -19.95
C GLN A 194 -12.34 13.88 -19.72
N LEU A 195 -11.92 13.95 -18.45
CA LEU A 195 -10.51 14.00 -18.07
C LEU A 195 -10.00 12.60 -17.69
N PRO A 196 -8.72 12.28 -17.95
CA PRO A 196 -8.10 11.04 -17.47
C PRO A 196 -8.25 10.90 -15.96
N ILE A 197 -8.55 9.72 -15.41
CA ILE A 197 -8.76 9.56 -13.96
C ILE A 197 -7.51 9.89 -13.11
N TRP A 198 -6.34 9.82 -13.73
CA TRP A 198 -5.05 10.12 -13.12
C TRP A 198 -4.60 11.53 -13.50
N LEU A 199 -3.94 12.21 -12.57
CA LEU A 199 -3.38 13.53 -12.81
C LEU A 199 -2.06 13.46 -13.60
N PRO A 200 -1.77 14.46 -14.47
CA PRO A 200 -0.52 14.53 -15.22
C PRO A 200 0.68 14.69 -14.27
N ARG A 201 1.73 13.90 -14.48
CA ARG A 201 2.91 13.86 -13.57
C ARG A 201 3.74 15.14 -13.60
N ASN A 202 3.79 15.82 -14.74
CA ASN A 202 4.71 16.92 -15.00
C ASN A 202 4.04 18.30 -14.93
N ASP A 203 2.81 18.37 -14.41
CA ASP A 203 2.04 19.61 -14.33
C ASP A 203 1.47 19.79 -12.90
N PRO A 204 2.25 20.39 -11.98
CA PRO A 204 1.82 20.62 -10.61
C PRO A 204 0.64 21.59 -10.50
N ASP A 205 0.50 22.54 -11.43
CA ASP A 205 -0.57 23.53 -11.40
C ASP A 205 -1.90 22.89 -11.79
N GLU A 206 -1.92 22.06 -12.83
CA GLU A 206 -3.10 21.28 -13.20
C GLU A 206 -3.46 20.26 -12.10
N GLN A 207 -2.48 19.60 -11.47
CA GLN A 207 -2.73 18.74 -10.30
C GLN A 207 -3.46 19.51 -9.19
N SER A 208 -2.93 20.68 -8.85
CA SER A 208 -3.43 21.55 -7.80
C SER A 208 -4.84 22.06 -8.11
N LEU A 209 -5.08 22.53 -9.34
CA LEU A 209 -6.38 23.02 -9.81
C LEU A 209 -7.45 21.93 -9.73
N GLN A 210 -7.14 20.73 -10.19
CA GLN A 210 -8.11 19.63 -10.23
C GLN A 210 -8.49 19.13 -8.84
N LEU A 211 -7.54 19.12 -7.90
CA LEU A 211 -7.84 18.84 -6.49
C LEU A 211 -8.75 19.91 -5.89
N ALA A 212 -8.50 21.19 -6.18
CA ALA A 212 -9.31 22.30 -5.69
C ALA A 212 -10.75 22.26 -6.24
N LEU A 213 -10.89 22.04 -7.55
CA LEU A 213 -12.19 21.91 -8.21
C LEU A 213 -12.98 20.69 -7.70
N PHE A 214 -12.31 19.57 -7.45
CA PHE A 214 -12.95 18.42 -6.81
C PHE A 214 -13.43 18.73 -5.39
N ALA A 215 -12.66 19.49 -4.60
CA ALA A 215 -13.07 19.94 -3.27
C ALA A 215 -14.34 20.81 -3.31
N VAL A 216 -14.39 21.77 -4.26
CA VAL A 216 -15.56 22.62 -4.50
C VAL A 216 -16.77 21.80 -4.94
N GLN A 217 -16.58 20.82 -5.84
CA GLN A 217 -17.65 19.91 -6.26
C GLN A 217 -18.21 19.15 -5.05
N CYS A 218 -17.35 18.55 -4.22
CA CYS A 218 -17.76 17.79 -3.05
C CYS A 218 -18.60 18.63 -2.07
N TRP A 219 -18.19 19.89 -1.88
CA TRP A 219 -18.92 20.85 -1.05
C TRP A 219 -20.31 21.17 -1.61
N ARG A 220 -20.40 21.45 -2.93
CA ARG A 220 -21.67 21.81 -3.59
C ARG A 220 -22.65 20.65 -3.67
N THR A 221 -22.20 19.43 -3.92
CA THR A 221 -23.10 18.29 -4.14
C THR A 221 -23.54 17.57 -2.89
N SER A 222 -22.74 17.63 -1.82
CA SER A 222 -22.93 16.71 -0.68
C SER A 222 -23.19 17.43 0.64
N GLY A 223 -22.99 18.75 0.71
CA GLY A 223 -23.14 19.53 1.95
C GLY A 223 -22.24 19.04 3.10
N ILE A 224 -21.20 18.26 2.79
CA ILE A 224 -20.34 17.61 3.77
C ILE A 224 -19.40 18.62 4.42
N GLY A 225 -19.06 18.38 5.69
CA GLY A 225 -18.14 19.22 6.45
C GLY A 225 -16.75 19.29 5.82
N PHE A 226 -16.05 20.41 6.04
CA PHE A 226 -14.70 20.65 5.51
C PHE A 226 -13.69 19.53 5.86
N ALA A 227 -13.79 18.97 7.06
CA ALA A 227 -12.94 17.84 7.48
C ALA A 227 -13.11 16.62 6.56
N THR A 228 -14.33 16.30 6.13
CA THR A 228 -14.61 15.20 5.20
C THR A 228 -14.01 15.47 3.82
N ILE A 229 -14.04 16.73 3.36
CA ILE A 229 -13.42 17.13 2.09
C ILE A 229 -11.89 16.94 2.17
N GLN A 230 -11.26 17.34 3.27
CA GLN A 230 -9.82 17.11 3.48
C GLN A 230 -9.48 15.62 3.49
N SER A 231 -10.28 14.78 4.14
CA SER A 231 -10.10 13.31 4.08
C SER A 231 -10.19 12.79 2.64
N LYS A 232 -11.19 13.23 1.87
CA LYS A 232 -11.34 12.84 0.46
C LYS A 232 -10.12 13.21 -0.38
N LEU A 233 -9.62 14.44 -0.26
CA LEU A 233 -8.40 14.88 -0.93
C LEU A 233 -7.19 14.06 -0.50
N SER A 234 -7.12 13.71 0.79
CA SER A 234 -6.07 12.85 1.30
C SER A 234 -6.10 11.46 0.67
N HIS A 235 -7.29 10.87 0.52
CA HIS A 235 -7.46 9.57 -0.12
C HIS A 235 -7.04 9.64 -1.59
N VAL A 236 -7.50 10.65 -2.35
CA VAL A 236 -7.06 10.86 -3.75
C VAL A 236 -5.55 10.99 -3.86
N GLY A 237 -4.93 11.76 -2.96
CA GLY A 237 -3.48 11.90 -2.89
C GLY A 237 -2.76 10.58 -2.59
N ARG A 238 -3.33 9.73 -1.73
CA ARG A 238 -2.81 8.38 -1.44
C ARG A 238 -2.85 7.49 -2.68
N TYR A 239 -3.95 7.47 -3.44
CA TYR A 239 -4.06 6.70 -4.68
C TYR A 239 -3.01 7.10 -5.72
N HIS A 240 -2.76 8.41 -5.87
CA HIS A 240 -1.71 8.90 -6.77
C HIS A 240 -0.30 8.57 -6.25
N CYS A 241 -0.07 8.67 -4.94
CA CYS A 241 1.19 8.30 -4.31
C CYS A 241 1.50 6.81 -4.48
N ILE A 242 0.49 5.95 -4.36
CA ILE A 242 0.61 4.50 -4.62
C ILE A 242 0.89 4.23 -6.10
N LYS A 243 0.22 4.93 -7.03
CA LYS A 243 0.39 4.68 -8.48
C LYS A 243 1.67 5.26 -9.09
N TYR A 244 2.10 6.43 -8.61
CA TYR A 244 3.17 7.22 -9.24
C TYR A 244 4.32 7.60 -8.29
N GLY A 245 4.30 7.12 -7.04
CA GLY A 245 5.31 7.47 -6.02
C GLY A 245 5.17 8.88 -5.45
N THR A 246 4.40 9.76 -6.11
CA THR A 246 4.27 11.17 -5.73
C THR A 246 2.85 11.52 -5.35
N ARG A 247 2.72 12.35 -4.29
CA ARG A 247 1.44 12.84 -3.82
C ARG A 247 1.18 14.23 -4.44
N PRO A 248 0.09 14.41 -5.21
CA PRO A 248 -0.27 15.73 -5.72
C PRO A 248 -0.57 16.67 -4.56
N LYS A 249 -0.12 17.91 -4.67
CA LYS A 249 -0.25 18.95 -3.64
C LYS A 249 -1.05 20.12 -4.17
N LEU A 250 -1.73 20.81 -3.25
CA LEU A 250 -2.33 22.10 -3.55
C LEU A 250 -1.23 23.16 -3.46
N ASN A 251 -1.27 24.14 -4.35
CA ASN A 251 -0.47 25.36 -4.27
C ASN A 251 -1.14 26.37 -3.32
N ASP A 252 -0.44 27.46 -3.02
CA ASP A 252 -0.88 28.44 -2.04
C ASP A 252 -2.22 29.10 -2.41
N GLY A 253 -2.44 29.38 -3.70
CA GLY A 253 -3.69 29.95 -4.20
C GLY A 253 -4.89 29.03 -3.94
N HIS A 254 -4.76 27.74 -4.23
CA HIS A 254 -5.82 26.78 -3.98
C HIS A 254 -5.98 26.44 -2.49
N HIS A 255 -4.90 26.50 -1.70
CA HIS A 255 -5.01 26.45 -0.25
C HIS A 255 -5.85 27.59 0.32
N LEU A 256 -5.71 28.80 -0.24
CA LEU A 256 -6.52 29.96 0.13
C LEU A 256 -8.01 29.73 -0.21
N ALA A 257 -8.30 29.16 -1.38
CA ALA A 257 -9.66 28.80 -1.78
C ALA A 257 -10.29 27.80 -0.80
N LEU A 258 -9.55 26.76 -0.38
CA LEU A 258 -10.03 25.81 0.63
C LEU A 258 -10.25 26.46 2.01
N ARG A 259 -9.43 27.45 2.41
CA ARG A 259 -9.69 28.22 3.64
C ARG A 259 -10.99 29.02 3.55
N GLY A 260 -11.29 29.61 2.39
CA GLY A 260 -12.57 30.27 2.14
C GLY A 260 -13.75 29.30 2.26
N LEU A 261 -13.61 28.12 1.69
CA LEU A 261 -14.61 27.04 1.78
C LEU A 261 -14.84 26.59 3.23
N ARG A 262 -13.78 26.49 4.04
CA ARG A 262 -13.91 26.18 5.47
C ARG A 262 -14.74 27.23 6.21
N ARG A 263 -14.46 28.51 5.99
CA ARG A 263 -15.16 29.61 6.69
C ARG A 263 -16.64 29.67 6.31
N THR A 264 -16.95 29.48 5.03
CA THR A 264 -18.33 29.48 4.53
C THR A 264 -19.12 28.26 4.98
N ALA A 265 -18.50 27.07 5.03
CA ALA A 265 -19.12 25.85 5.56
C ALA A 265 -19.39 25.92 7.07
N SER A 266 -18.53 26.57 7.85
CA SER A 266 -18.77 26.80 9.29
C SER A 266 -19.86 27.84 9.58
N ALA A 267 -20.15 28.71 8.62
CA ALA A 267 -21.18 29.76 8.75
C ALA A 267 -22.60 29.25 8.43
N SER A 268 -22.75 28.07 7.81
CA SER A 268 -24.05 27.52 7.39
C SER A 268 -24.54 26.33 8.25
N ARG A 269 -24.72 26.56 9.57
CA ARG A 269 -25.83 25.99 10.40
C ARG A 269 -25.62 26.27 11.89
N PRO A 270 -26.42 27.13 12.53
CA PRO A 270 -26.87 26.90 13.89
C PRO A 270 -27.77 25.65 13.89
N ARG A 271 -27.53 24.68 14.78
CA ARG A 271 -28.58 23.69 15.12
C ARG A 271 -29.77 24.49 15.67
N ALA A 272 -30.91 24.42 15.00
CA ALA A 272 -32.14 24.93 15.60
C ALA A 272 -32.42 24.14 16.90
N PRO A 273 -32.76 24.81 18.01
CA PRO A 273 -33.18 24.10 19.21
C PRO A 273 -34.50 23.38 18.89
N SER A 274 -34.58 22.10 19.26
CA SER A 274 -35.83 21.35 19.23
C SER A 274 -36.79 21.99 20.25
N VAL A 275 -37.71 22.81 19.75
CA VAL A 275 -38.88 23.24 20.53
C VAL A 275 -39.81 22.04 20.61
N ASN A 276 -39.68 21.25 21.68
CA ASN A 276 -40.73 20.32 22.08
C ASN A 276 -41.80 21.13 22.82
N ASN A 277 -42.78 21.63 22.08
CA ASN A 277 -44.05 22.04 22.65
C ASN A 277 -44.88 20.80 22.94
N SER A 278 -44.94 20.40 24.20
CA SER A 278 -46.07 19.66 24.75
C SER A 278 -45.99 19.66 26.27
N SER A 279 -46.72 20.58 26.89
CA SER A 279 -47.09 20.50 28.29
C SER A 279 -48.62 20.40 28.41
N LEU A 280 -49.03 19.50 29.31
CA LEU A 280 -50.25 19.46 30.12
C LEU A 280 -51.51 18.68 29.67
N HIS A 281 -52.05 18.00 30.70
CA HIS A 281 -53.27 17.18 30.88
C HIS A 281 -53.14 15.69 30.51
N SER A 282 -53.43 14.71 31.37
CA SER A 282 -53.95 14.69 32.75
C SER A 282 -53.63 13.33 33.41
N ALA A 283 -53.58 13.32 34.74
CA ALA A 283 -53.32 12.17 35.60
C ALA A 283 -54.55 11.27 35.85
N THR A 284 -54.30 10.21 36.64
CA THR A 284 -55.20 9.22 37.31
C THR A 284 -55.43 7.91 36.54
N SER A 285 -55.31 6.70 37.09
CA SER A 285 -54.94 6.21 38.43
C SER A 285 -54.65 4.69 38.38
N SER A 286 -53.72 4.21 39.23
CA SER A 286 -53.71 2.96 40.04
C SER A 286 -54.22 1.62 39.43
N LEU A 287 -53.50 0.48 39.47
CA LEU A 287 -53.17 -0.36 40.64
C LEU A 287 -52.17 -1.49 40.24
N LEU A 288 -51.36 -1.91 41.22
CA LEU A 288 -50.31 -2.95 41.28
C LEU A 288 -50.85 -4.43 41.24
N PRO A 289 -50.06 -5.49 41.54
CA PRO A 289 -48.89 -6.08 40.84
C PRO A 289 -48.91 -7.64 40.80
N THR A 290 -47.77 -8.26 40.40
CA THR A 290 -47.33 -9.68 40.62
C THR A 290 -47.86 -10.75 39.64
N HIS A 291 -47.19 -11.85 39.27
CA HIS A 291 -46.03 -12.61 39.77
C HIS A 291 -45.48 -13.53 38.63
N SER A 292 -44.17 -13.88 38.69
CA SER A 292 -43.50 -15.15 38.26
C SER A 292 -43.57 -15.55 36.76
N THR A 293 -42.59 -16.14 36.06
CA THR A 293 -41.45 -17.06 36.31
C THR A 293 -40.66 -17.00 34.97
N ALA A 294 -39.35 -17.19 34.81
CA ALA A 294 -38.45 -18.17 35.37
C ALA A 294 -36.98 -17.76 35.17
N CYS A 295 -36.19 -18.13 36.16
CA CYS A 295 -34.74 -18.28 36.12
C CYS A 295 -34.33 -19.40 35.14
N PHE A 296 -33.11 -19.37 34.60
CA PHE A 296 -32.02 -20.25 35.04
C PHE A 296 -30.72 -20.00 34.23
N LEU A 297 -29.65 -19.65 34.99
CA LEU A 297 -28.20 -19.90 34.81
C LEU A 297 -27.49 -19.41 33.52
N GLY A 298 -26.46 -18.57 33.52
CA GLY A 298 -25.63 -18.07 34.62
C GLY A 298 -24.62 -19.08 35.13
N LEU A 299 -23.39 -19.09 34.58
CA LEU A 299 -22.15 -19.36 35.31
C LEU A 299 -20.98 -18.60 34.65
N ARG A 300 -20.67 -17.43 35.24
CA ARG A 300 -19.30 -16.91 35.44
C ARG A 300 -18.58 -17.90 36.39
N SER A 301 -17.27 -17.99 36.58
CA SER A 301 -16.14 -17.05 36.64
C SER A 301 -14.91 -17.97 36.84
N GLY A 302 -13.65 -17.61 36.64
CA GLY A 302 -13.05 -16.31 36.42
C GLY A 302 -11.52 -16.42 36.46
N LEU A 303 -10.92 -15.24 36.28
CA LEU A 303 -9.60 -14.80 36.78
C LEU A 303 -8.38 -15.68 36.45
N LEU A 304 -7.44 -15.10 35.69
CA LEU A 304 -6.08 -14.82 36.18
C LEU A 304 -5.33 -13.97 35.13
N HIS A 305 -4.88 -12.80 35.58
CA HIS A 305 -3.70 -12.03 35.16
C HIS A 305 -3.57 -11.50 33.72
N SER A 306 -3.72 -10.17 33.62
CA SER A 306 -3.11 -9.32 32.61
C SER A 306 -1.57 -9.40 32.67
N PRO A 307 -0.86 -9.41 31.53
CA PRO A 307 0.52 -8.94 31.44
C PRO A 307 0.59 -7.54 30.79
N PRO A 308 1.71 -6.81 30.98
CA PRO A 308 1.77 -5.37 30.86
C PRO A 308 1.90 -4.88 29.41
N ALA A 309 1.43 -3.65 29.21
CA ALA A 309 1.67 -2.86 28.01
C ALA A 309 3.18 -2.64 27.81
N LEU A 310 3.75 -3.32 26.82
CA LEU A 310 5.06 -2.97 26.27
C LEU A 310 4.87 -1.78 25.33
N GLY A 311 5.39 -0.63 25.76
CA GLY A 311 5.37 0.62 25.02
C GLY A 311 6.11 0.47 23.69
N ILE A 312 5.36 0.59 22.60
CA ILE A 312 5.91 0.87 21.29
C ILE A 312 6.15 2.38 21.22
N PRO A 313 7.39 2.87 21.08
CA PRO A 313 7.62 4.29 20.86
C PRO A 313 7.02 4.69 19.51
N ASN A 314 6.06 5.61 19.57
CA ASN A 314 5.58 6.40 18.45
C ASN A 314 6.78 7.07 17.76
N VAL A 315 7.18 6.58 16.59
CA VAL A 315 8.10 7.31 15.71
C VAL A 315 7.32 8.51 15.16
N ARG A 316 7.38 9.62 15.89
CA ARG A 316 7.01 10.94 15.40
C ARG A 316 7.92 11.27 14.23
N TRP A 317 7.36 11.40 13.03
CA TRP A 317 7.99 12.18 11.97
C TRP A 317 7.98 13.64 12.42
N SER A 318 9.05 14.09 13.07
CA SER A 318 9.25 15.48 13.42
C SER A 318 9.48 16.29 12.15
N THR A 319 8.50 17.15 11.88
CA THR A 319 8.55 18.31 10.99
C THR A 319 9.81 19.13 11.28
N ILE A 320 10.79 19.13 10.37
CA ILE A 320 11.85 20.14 10.42
C ILE A 320 11.24 21.43 9.90
N SER A 321 11.03 22.35 10.83
CA SER A 321 10.70 23.74 10.58
C SER A 321 11.99 24.55 10.44
N ALA A 322 11.93 25.50 9.52
CA ALA A 322 12.89 26.55 9.17
C ALA A 322 13.62 27.21 10.39
N LEU A 323 14.90 27.60 10.33
CA LEU A 323 15.52 28.87 9.86
C LEU A 323 16.94 28.96 10.55
N PRO A 324 17.89 29.89 10.25
CA PRO A 324 17.67 31.26 9.80
C PRO A 324 18.56 31.82 8.68
N ARG A 325 18.11 32.97 8.17
CA ARG A 325 18.90 33.98 7.45
C ARG A 325 20.04 34.50 8.35
N SER A 326 21.22 34.67 7.78
CA SER A 326 22.12 35.77 8.13
C SER A 326 22.81 36.28 6.87
N SER A 327 22.58 37.56 6.63
CA SER A 327 23.19 38.47 5.67
C SER A 327 24.68 38.73 5.91
N GLY A 328 25.42 38.99 4.82
CA GLY A 328 26.29 40.17 4.76
C GLY A 328 27.81 39.96 4.69
N CYS A 329 28.35 40.48 3.57
CA CYS A 329 29.62 41.22 3.43
C CYS A 329 30.92 40.53 2.97
N GLN A 330 31.29 40.93 1.74
CA GLN A 330 32.57 41.53 1.29
C GLN A 330 33.84 40.68 1.15
N GLY A 331 34.47 40.82 -0.03
CA GLY A 331 35.92 41.01 -0.13
C GLY A 331 36.62 40.19 -1.21
N CYS A 332 36.97 40.88 -2.32
CA CYS A 332 37.90 40.52 -3.39
C CYS A 332 37.50 39.41 -4.38
#